data_AF-A0A355RBI7-F1
#
_entry.id   AF-A0A355RBI7-F1
#
_cell.length_a   1.000
_cell.length_b   1.000
_cell.length_c   1.000
_cell.angle_alpha   90.00
_cell.angle_beta   90.00
_cell.angle_gamma   90.00
#
_symmetry.space_group_name_H-M   'P 1'
#
loop_
_entity.id
_entity.type
_entity.pdbx_description
1 polymer ?
#
loop_
_entity_poly.entity_id
_entity_poly.type
_entity_poly.pdbx_seq_one_letter_code
_entity_poly.pdbx_strand_id
1 'polypeptide(L)' 'MPPTKDTATQKPKSDPAPRASVTFPPELYEKLEAIARSKKVSIAWVVRDAAEKYVAEQWRLLGRRQ' A
#
# COMPACT_ATOMS: atom_id res chain seq x y z
N MET A 1 46.72 -2.60 -0.76
CA MET A 1 45.68 -1.57 -0.49
C MET A 1 44.59 -1.70 -1.54
N PRO A 2 43.31 -1.51 -1.19
CA PRO A 2 42.44 -2.39 -0.40
C PRO A 2 41.56 -3.31 -1.29
N PRO A 3 41.03 -4.43 -0.78
CA PRO A 3 39.87 -5.09 -1.38
C PRO A 3 38.61 -4.27 -1.07
N THR A 4 37.88 -3.83 -2.09
CA THR A 4 36.55 -3.25 -1.92
C THR A 4 35.60 -4.34 -1.44
N LYS A 5 35.17 -4.26 -0.18
CA LYS A 5 34.09 -5.06 0.37
C LYS A 5 32.79 -4.61 -0.28
N ASP A 6 32.39 -5.30 -1.35
CA ASP A 6 31.00 -5.32 -1.80
C ASP A 6 30.15 -5.83 -0.64
N THR A 7 29.61 -4.88 0.11
CA THR A 7 28.65 -5.16 1.18
C THR A 7 27.37 -5.56 0.48
N ALA A 8 27.23 -6.87 0.23
CA ALA A 8 25.97 -7.45 -0.21
C ALA A 8 24.95 -7.25 0.91
N THR A 9 24.25 -6.12 0.85
CA THR A 9 23.07 -5.85 1.67
C THR A 9 22.04 -6.90 1.30
N GLN A 10 21.95 -7.95 2.12
CA GLN A 10 20.90 -8.96 2.04
C GLN A 10 19.56 -8.24 2.21
N LYS A 11 18.89 -7.99 1.07
CA LYS A 11 17.51 -7.52 1.07
C LYS A 11 16.67 -8.64 1.71
N PRO A 12 15.87 -8.37 2.75
CA PRO A 12 14.98 -9.39 3.28
C PRO A 12 14.12 -9.91 2.13
N LYS A 13 13.99 -11.24 2.03
CA LYS A 13 12.99 -11.90 1.18
C LYS A 13 11.61 -11.52 1.73
N SER A 14 11.16 -10.30 1.47
CA SER A 14 9.74 -9.99 1.51
C SER A 14 9.13 -10.80 0.40
N ASP A 15 8.23 -11.71 0.75
CA ASP A 15 7.28 -12.30 -0.17
C ASP A 15 6.77 -11.17 -1.08
N PRO A 16 6.87 -11.28 -2.43
CA PRO A 16 6.59 -10.18 -3.32
C PRO A 16 5.11 -9.85 -3.23
N ALA A 17 4.78 -8.92 -2.32
CA ALA A 17 3.44 -8.41 -2.18
C ALA A 17 3.01 -7.87 -3.56
N PRO A 18 1.88 -8.34 -4.11
CA PRO A 18 1.44 -7.93 -5.44
C PRO A 18 1.29 -6.41 -5.48
N ARG A 19 2.07 -5.77 -6.36
CA ARG A 19 2.04 -4.32 -6.57
C ARG A 19 1.12 -4.01 -7.74
N ALA A 20 -0.03 -3.42 -7.44
CA ALA A 20 -0.85 -2.77 -8.45
C ALA A 20 -0.39 -1.31 -8.62
N SER A 21 -0.17 -0.89 -9.85
CA SER A 21 -0.03 0.54 -10.19
C SER A 21 -1.40 1.04 -10.63
N VAL A 22 -1.94 2.01 -9.92
CA VAL A 22 -3.23 2.64 -10.24
C VAL A 22 -3.03 4.14 -10.38
N THR A 23 -3.63 4.72 -11.41
CA THR A 23 -3.66 6.18 -11.59
C THR A 23 -4.91 6.71 -10.93
N PHE A 24 -4.74 7.63 -9.97
CA PHE A 24 -5.86 8.29 -9.31
C PHE A 24 -6.25 9.55 -10.08
N PRO A 25 -7.55 9.84 -10.27
CA PRO A 25 -7.97 11.14 -10.76
C PRO A 25 -7.57 12.24 -9.76
N PRO A 26 -7.28 13.46 -10.23
CA PRO A 26 -6.67 14.52 -9.41
C PRO A 26 -7.54 14.87 -8.19
N GLU A 27 -8.86 14.98 -8.37
CA GLU A 27 -9.80 15.27 -7.28
C GLU A 27 -9.77 14.20 -6.18
N LEU A 28 -9.57 12.93 -6.54
CA LEU A 28 -9.47 11.84 -5.57
C LEU A 28 -8.11 11.86 -4.86
N TYR A 29 -7.04 12.18 -5.59
CA TYR A 29 -5.70 12.29 -5.01
C TYR A 29 -5.64 13.40 -3.94
N GLU A 30 -6.24 14.57 -4.20
CA GLU A 30 -6.33 15.66 -3.22
C GLU A 30 -7.08 15.24 -1.95
N LYS A 31 -8.19 14.51 -2.09
CA LYS A 31 -8.94 13.96 -0.95
C LYS A 31 -8.10 12.96 -0.16
N LEU A 32 -7.40 12.05 -0.83
CA LEU A 32 -6.50 11.08 -0.19
C LEU A 32 -5.34 11.79 0.52
N GLU A 33 -4.79 12.85 -0.06
CA GLU A 33 -3.72 13.66 0.53
C GLU A 33 -4.20 14.39 1.78
N ALA A 34 -5.40 14.97 1.78
CA ALA A 34 -5.99 15.60 2.95
C ALA A 34 -6.18 14.60 4.11
N ILE A 35 -6.65 13.38 3.81
CA ILE A 35 -6.81 12.31 4.80
C ILE A 35 -5.43 11.87 5.34
N ALA A 36 -4.45 11.71 4.44
CA ALA A 36 -3.09 11.32 4.77
C ALA A 36 -2.44 12.34 5.73
N ARG A 37 -2.56 13.64 5.41
CA ARG A 37 -2.06 14.75 6.25
C ARG A 37 -2.74 14.79 7.61
N SER A 38 -4.06 14.65 7.65
CA SER A 38 -4.84 14.64 8.90
C SER A 38 -4.43 13.49 9.84
N LYS A 39 -4.22 12.30 9.28
CA LYS A 39 -3.83 11.10 10.04
C LYS A 39 -2.32 10.96 10.24
N LYS A 40 -1.50 11.85 9.68
CA LYS A 40 -0.02 11.78 9.65
C LYS A 40 0.53 10.47 9.08
N VAL A 41 -0.13 9.97 8.04
CA VAL A 41 0.22 8.73 7.35
C VAL A 41 0.54 9.02 5.88
N SER A 42 1.16 8.07 5.17
CA SER A 42 1.38 8.19 3.73
C SER A 42 0.12 7.84 2.93
N ILE A 43 0.01 8.34 1.70
CA ILE A 43 -1.11 8.01 0.80
C ILE A 43 -1.18 6.49 0.57
N ALA A 44 -0.04 5.81 0.44
CA ALA A 44 -0.01 4.35 0.29
C ALA A 44 -0.65 3.63 1.49
N TRP A 45 -0.47 4.14 2.70
CA TRP A 45 -1.14 3.61 3.89
C TRP A 45 -2.65 3.84 3.83
N VAL A 46 -3.10 5.02 3.38
CA VAL A 46 -4.54 5.31 3.20
C VAL A 46 -5.17 4.38 2.16
N VAL A 47 -4.49 4.14 1.04
CA VAL A 47 -4.97 3.22 -0.01
C VAL A 47 -5.08 1.80 0.54
N ARG A 48 -4.11 1.35 1.34
CA ARG A 48 -4.16 0.04 1.99
C ARG A 48 -5.34 -0.06 2.96
N ASP A 49 -5.51 0.89 3.88
CA ASP A 49 -6.62 0.92 4.85
C ASP A 49 -7.98 0.97 4.14
N ALA A 50 -8.10 1.77 3.08
CA ALA A 50 -9.31 1.87 2.27
C ALA A 50 -9.61 0.56 1.53
N ALA A 51 -8.59 -0.12 1.00
CA ALA A 51 -8.74 -1.42 0.35
C ALA A 51 -9.19 -2.50 1.34
N GLU A 52 -8.59 -2.57 2.53
CA GLU A 52 -8.99 -3.52 3.58
C GLU A 52 -10.47 -3.32 4.00
N LYS A 53 -10.88 -2.06 4.19
CA LYS A 53 -12.28 -1.71 4.49
C LYS A 53 -13.22 -2.01 3.34
N TYR A 54 -12.80 -1.72 2.12
CA TYR A 54 -13.60 -2.01 0.92
C TYR A 54 -13.83 -3.51 0.79
N VAL A 55 -12.79 -4.33 0.91
CA VAL A 55 -12.92 -5.79 0.87
C VAL A 55 -13.80 -6.29 2.01
N ALA A 56 -13.63 -5.80 3.24
CA ALA A 56 -14.46 -6.21 4.37
C ALA A 56 -15.94 -5.86 4.14
N GLU A 57 -16.23 -4.68 3.60
CA GLU A 57 -17.59 -4.24 3.30
C GLU A 57 -18.21 -5.00 2.12
N GLN A 58 -17.45 -5.20 1.04
CA GLN A 58 -17.89 -6.01 -0.09
C GLN A 58 -18.06 -7.48 0.29
N TRP A 59 -17.21 -8.03 1.15
CA TRP A 59 -17.33 -9.41 1.64
C TRP A 59 -18.51 -9.59 2.58
N ARG A 60 -18.82 -8.57 3.39
CA ARG A 60 -20.07 -8.52 4.19
C ARG A 60 -21.30 -8.55 3.29
N LEU A 61 -21.25 -7.88 2.13
CA LEU A 61 -22.31 -7.92 1.12
C LEU A 61 -22.33 -9.23 0.32
N LEU A 62 -21.20 -9.90 0.15
CA LEU A 62 -21.04 -11.21 -0.51
C LEU A 62 -21.23 -12.41 0.45
N GLY A 63 -21.83 -12.18 1.61
CA GLY A 63 -22.10 -13.22 2.61
C GLY A 63 -22.63 -14.52 2.01
N ARG A 64 -21.79 -15.57 2.09
CA ARG A 64 -21.98 -16.96 1.63
C ARG A 64 -21.74 -17.23 0.14
N ARG A 65 -20.50 -17.61 -0.19
CA ARG A 65 -20.17 -18.94 -0.78
C ARG A 65 -18.64 -19.08 -0.94
N GLN A 66 -17.97 -19.72 0.00
CA GLN A 66 -17.13 -20.92 -0.17
C GLN A 66 -16.41 -21.25 1.14
#